data_AF-A0A6A5S2B1-F1
#
_entry.id   AF-A0A6A5S2B1-F1
#
_cell.length_a   1.000
_cell.length_b   1.000
_cell.length_c   1.000
_cell.angle_alpha   90.00
_cell.angle_beta   90.00
_cell.angle_gamma   90.00
#
_symmetry.space_group_name_H-M   'P 1'
#
loop_
_entity.id
_entity.type
_entity.pdbx_description
1 polymer ?
#
loop_
_entity_poly.entity_id
_entity_poly.type
_entity_poly.pdbx_seq_one_letter_code
_entity_poly.pdbx_strand_id
1 'polypeptide(L)'
;WDHLVKWETGDDSIVGDIEEEEHYFDVSDESPDAVEDTVHDSEEEDDVPIVGTGPVPSRLGNDRVTEIINDCIEKYAEAWKPGKDETKHEDEADETEVPVVYDALQLWSDAENTGKREELADKYEKEAKYYRHRLDILCEEIYKDPGHSEAVIIMKCRNLEVTVDMLERATWLEGIYKLPPDTNSDEDSQEETTKGTDQPRLSVLQTFDRTRRPNLPSEVIDLGTPSASECSESESEPPGNIPATPSTILSPKKPRVVIESRPLSSDPVVFDTIEPPAPAVVAASNPRIARFRAPLGDAPEHASIASVSCWRWAQLEETQDRKRAVSRAIYEMTSTDREVMRQRLQKVGRKHVIREIPACIDMLARGDKRLPGILPQDLPKIVIFTRLFLCWWLCGDFLHRDASVEELEELTNNLRQRSPDPSTFCGYIDTVLSTTFSPKALSEPAQPSQAEIIEISDDNEPPAPDSNR
;
A
#
# COMPACT_ATOMS: atom_id res chain seq x y z
N TRP A 1 -10.24 30.84 -0.93
CA TRP A 1 -9.03 30.03 -0.70
C TRP A 1 -7.96 30.58 -1.62
N ASP A 2 -7.16 31.53 -1.13
CA ASP A 2 -6.29 32.35 -1.98
C ASP A 2 -4.89 31.73 -2.15
N HIS A 3 -4.82 30.39 -2.24
CA HIS A 3 -3.56 29.65 -2.27
C HIS A 3 -2.70 29.97 -3.50
N LEU A 4 -3.34 30.41 -4.59
CA LEU A 4 -2.68 30.72 -5.85
C LEU A 4 -2.55 32.22 -6.17
N VAL A 5 -2.90 33.13 -5.25
CA VAL A 5 -2.73 34.59 -5.47
C VAL A 5 -1.25 34.96 -5.68
N LYS A 6 -0.33 34.15 -5.15
CA LYS A 6 1.12 34.26 -5.42
C LYS A 6 1.49 34.04 -6.90
N TRP A 7 0.61 33.48 -7.73
CA TRP A 7 0.84 33.21 -9.16
C TRP A 7 0.16 34.22 -10.09
N GLU A 8 -0.87 34.94 -9.64
CA GLU A 8 -1.46 36.06 -10.40
C GLU A 8 -0.52 37.28 -10.44
N THR A 9 0.29 37.42 -9.40
CA THR A 9 1.37 38.40 -9.34
C THR A 9 2.60 37.79 -10.00
N GLY A 10 2.69 37.90 -11.33
CA GLY A 10 3.80 37.39 -12.15
C GLY A 10 5.15 38.04 -11.82
N ASP A 11 5.68 37.74 -10.64
CA ASP A 11 6.98 38.20 -10.15
C ASP A 11 7.94 37.01 -10.20
N ASP A 12 8.59 36.84 -11.35
CA ASP A 12 9.63 35.83 -11.64
C ASP A 12 10.96 36.07 -10.85
N SER A 13 10.90 36.73 -9.69
CA SER A 13 12.07 37.21 -8.97
C SER A 13 12.04 36.90 -7.48
N ILE A 14 11.99 35.63 -7.10
CA ILE A 14 12.43 35.19 -5.76
C ILE A 14 13.37 34.00 -5.92
N VAL A 15 14.65 34.31 -6.16
CA VAL A 15 15.76 33.49 -5.65
C VAL A 15 15.95 33.92 -4.20
N GLY A 16 15.25 33.25 -3.29
CA GLY A 16 15.48 33.37 -1.85
C GLY A 16 16.45 32.29 -1.43
N ASP A 17 17.66 32.71 -1.03
CA ASP A 17 18.58 31.88 -0.26
C ASP A 17 17.85 31.38 1.00
N ILE A 18 17.42 30.11 0.96
CA ILE A 18 16.91 29.38 2.13
C ILE A 18 18.14 28.73 2.77
N GLU A 19 18.59 29.35 3.86
CA GLU A 19 19.57 28.78 4.78
C GLU A 19 19.09 27.41 5.28
N GLU A 20 20.07 26.52 5.35
CA GLU A 20 20.02 25.12 5.73
C GLU A 20 19.23 24.86 7.02
N GLU A 21 18.11 24.13 6.92
CA GLU A 21 17.46 23.49 8.06
C GLU A 21 17.34 21.97 7.80
N GLU A 22 18.31 21.25 8.36
CA GLU A 22 18.42 19.81 8.61
C GLU A 22 17.73 18.83 7.64
N HIS A 23 18.54 18.49 6.63
CA HIS A 23 18.42 17.41 5.68
C HIS A 23 18.17 16.04 6.32
N TYR A 24 16.90 15.61 6.41
CA TYR A 24 16.57 14.18 6.44
C TYR A 24 16.66 13.64 5.01
N PHE A 25 17.82 13.06 4.69
CA PHE A 25 18.07 12.29 3.47
C PHE A 25 17.15 11.06 3.41
N ASP A 26 16.29 11.01 2.39
CA ASP A 26 16.04 9.80 1.58
C ASP A 26 15.58 10.24 0.19
N VAL A 27 16.51 10.85 -0.55
CA VAL A 27 16.35 11.18 -1.97
C VAL A 27 16.96 10.02 -2.73
N SER A 28 16.11 9.12 -3.21
CA SER A 28 16.46 8.20 -4.28
C SER A 28 16.62 9.05 -5.53
N ASP A 29 17.86 9.17 -5.97
CA ASP A 29 18.35 9.81 -7.19
C ASP A 29 17.59 9.30 -8.42
N GLU A 30 16.55 10.04 -8.85
CA GLU A 30 15.92 9.87 -10.16
C GLU A 30 16.83 10.48 -11.22
N SER A 31 17.70 9.64 -11.77
CA SER A 31 18.39 9.92 -13.03
C SER A 31 17.37 10.06 -14.17
N PRO A 32 17.30 11.19 -14.88
CA PRO A 32 16.47 11.34 -16.06
C PRO A 32 17.31 10.93 -17.27
N ASP A 33 17.46 9.63 -17.53
CA ASP A 33 18.19 9.16 -18.70
C ASP A 33 17.34 8.40 -19.71
N ALA A 34 17.53 8.83 -20.96
CA ALA A 34 17.29 8.15 -22.22
C ALA A 34 15.84 7.85 -22.63
N VAL A 35 15.25 8.81 -23.34
CA VAL A 35 14.36 8.52 -24.46
C VAL A 35 15.11 7.65 -25.47
N GLU A 36 14.94 6.33 -25.40
CA GLU A 36 15.40 5.42 -26.44
C GLU A 36 14.62 5.67 -27.72
N ASP A 37 15.39 6.01 -28.74
CA ASP A 37 15.05 6.23 -30.13
C ASP A 37 14.44 4.96 -30.73
N THR A 38 13.10 4.94 -30.86
CA THR A 38 12.39 3.85 -31.53
C THR A 38 12.64 3.95 -33.04
N VAL A 39 13.73 3.34 -33.51
CA VAL A 39 14.01 3.14 -34.94
C VAL A 39 12.98 2.15 -35.48
N HIS A 40 11.83 2.66 -35.91
CA HIS A 40 10.90 1.92 -36.73
C HIS A 40 11.31 2.12 -38.19
N ASP A 41 12.06 1.14 -38.67
CA ASP A 41 12.30 0.87 -40.09
C ASP A 41 10.93 0.68 -40.76
N SER A 42 10.49 1.70 -41.49
CA SER A 42 9.31 1.66 -42.34
C SER A 42 9.70 2.25 -43.67
N GLU A 43 9.82 1.32 -44.61
CA GLU A 43 10.22 1.50 -45.99
C GLU A 43 9.36 2.56 -46.70
N GLU A 44 10.05 3.26 -47.60
CA GLU A 44 9.57 4.12 -48.68
C GLU A 44 8.10 3.92 -49.08
N GLU A 45 7.27 4.97 -48.98
CA GLU A 45 6.26 5.29 -50.00
C GLU A 45 5.64 6.70 -49.80
N ASP A 46 5.72 7.48 -50.89
CA ASP A 46 4.95 8.68 -51.27
C ASP A 46 5.10 10.01 -50.49
N ASP A 47 5.96 10.87 -51.07
CA ASP A 47 5.93 12.33 -50.96
C ASP A 47 4.57 12.90 -51.42
N VAL A 48 3.63 13.07 -50.48
CA VAL A 48 2.47 13.96 -50.65
C VAL A 48 2.64 15.17 -49.73
N PRO A 49 2.78 16.40 -50.27
CA PRO A 49 2.88 17.60 -49.46
C PRO A 49 1.51 17.89 -48.81
N ILE A 50 1.34 17.47 -47.54
CA ILE A 50 0.18 17.87 -46.73
C ILE A 50 0.38 19.33 -46.29
N VAL A 51 -0.04 20.22 -47.18
CA VAL A 51 -0.31 21.63 -46.89
C VAL A 51 -1.56 21.69 -46.01
N GLY A 52 -1.36 21.91 -44.71
CA GLY A 52 -2.47 21.99 -43.76
C GLY A 52 -2.08 22.19 -42.30
N THR A 53 -1.04 22.96 -42.00
CA THR A 53 -0.76 23.45 -40.64
C THR A 53 -1.82 24.47 -40.23
N GLY A 54 -3.00 23.97 -39.86
CA GLY A 54 -3.93 24.74 -39.04
C GLY A 54 -3.30 25.02 -37.67
N PRO A 55 -3.57 26.17 -37.04
CA PRO A 55 -3.09 26.46 -35.69
C PRO A 55 -3.55 25.34 -34.75
N VAL A 56 -2.58 24.63 -34.17
CA VAL A 56 -2.82 23.63 -33.14
C VAL A 56 -3.68 24.29 -32.06
N PRO A 57 -4.85 23.71 -31.71
CA PRO A 57 -5.79 24.34 -30.78
C PRO A 57 -5.06 24.70 -29.49
N SER A 58 -5.16 25.99 -29.17
CA SER A 58 -4.41 26.69 -28.15
C SER A 58 -4.44 25.93 -26.83
N ARG A 59 -3.24 25.70 -26.26
CA ARG A 59 -3.07 25.28 -24.87
C ARG A 59 -3.97 26.14 -23.97
N LEU A 60 -4.63 25.52 -23.00
CA LEU A 60 -5.38 26.26 -21.98
C LEU A 60 -4.47 27.33 -21.38
N GLY A 61 -4.98 28.56 -21.26
CA GLY A 61 -4.24 29.65 -20.63
C GLY A 61 -3.98 29.34 -19.16
N ASN A 62 -2.84 29.78 -18.63
CA ASN A 62 -2.43 29.55 -17.25
C ASN A 62 -3.47 30.01 -16.22
N ASP A 63 -4.16 31.12 -16.50
CA ASP A 63 -5.24 31.65 -15.65
C ASP A 63 -6.39 30.64 -15.53
N ARG A 64 -6.76 30.01 -16.65
CA ARG A 64 -7.83 29.00 -16.68
C ARG A 64 -7.41 27.72 -15.96
N VAL A 65 -6.15 27.33 -16.05
CA VAL A 65 -5.61 26.18 -15.27
C VAL A 65 -5.73 26.48 -13.77
N THR A 66 -5.33 27.67 -13.35
CA THR A 66 -5.39 28.14 -11.96
C THR A 66 -6.82 28.17 -11.43
N GLU A 67 -7.76 28.69 -12.23
CA GLU A 67 -9.19 28.70 -11.92
C GLU A 67 -9.73 27.28 -11.69
N ILE A 68 -9.44 26.34 -12.60
CA ILE A 68 -9.90 24.93 -12.48
C ILE A 68 -9.34 24.27 -11.21
N ILE A 69 -8.06 24.51 -10.87
CA ILE A 69 -7.44 23.94 -9.67
C ILE A 69 -8.13 24.49 -8.41
N ASN A 70 -8.31 25.81 -8.32
CA ASN A 70 -8.97 26.45 -7.19
C ASN A 70 -10.43 26.00 -7.04
N ASP A 71 -11.19 25.93 -8.13
CA ASP A 71 -12.57 25.45 -8.14
C ASP A 71 -12.67 24.01 -7.63
N CYS A 72 -11.72 23.14 -7.99
CA CYS A 72 -11.67 21.77 -7.49
C CYS A 72 -11.38 21.72 -5.99
N ILE A 73 -10.40 22.49 -5.50
CA ILE A 73 -10.08 22.56 -4.07
C ILE A 73 -11.27 23.05 -3.26
N GLU A 74 -11.93 24.13 -3.72
CA GLU A 74 -13.12 24.68 -3.06
C GLU A 74 -14.25 23.64 -3.02
N LYS A 75 -14.51 22.96 -4.14
CA LYS A 75 -15.51 21.87 -4.19
C LYS A 75 -15.20 20.74 -3.22
N TYR A 76 -13.93 20.34 -3.07
CA TYR A 76 -13.54 19.29 -2.13
C TYR A 76 -13.70 19.76 -0.67
N ALA A 77 -13.30 20.99 -0.36
CA ALA A 77 -13.45 21.58 0.97
C ALA A 77 -14.94 21.74 1.35
N GLU A 78 -15.80 22.20 0.43
CA GLU A 78 -17.25 22.30 0.67
C GLU A 78 -17.94 20.94 0.84
N ALA A 79 -17.43 19.91 0.14
CA ALA A 79 -17.94 18.56 0.24
C ALA A 79 -17.45 17.83 1.50
N TRP A 80 -16.51 18.41 2.25
CA TRP A 80 -15.95 17.84 3.46
C TRP A 80 -16.89 18.00 4.65
N LYS A 81 -16.99 16.95 5.48
CA LYS A 81 -17.73 16.97 6.74
C LYS A 81 -17.01 16.07 7.77
N PRO A 82 -17.02 16.42 9.06
CA PRO A 82 -16.47 15.54 10.09
C PRO A 82 -17.12 14.14 10.05
N GLY A 83 -16.31 13.09 10.02
CA GLY A 83 -16.78 11.69 10.00
C GLY A 83 -17.34 11.21 8.67
N LYS A 84 -17.19 11.99 7.59
CA LYS A 84 -17.49 11.53 6.23
C LYS A 84 -16.66 10.27 5.93
N ASP A 85 -17.33 9.25 5.41
CA ASP A 85 -16.76 7.95 5.01
C ASP A 85 -16.23 7.06 6.15
N GLU A 86 -16.37 7.48 7.42
CA GLU A 86 -16.04 6.64 8.57
C GLU A 86 -17.31 5.95 9.09
N THR A 87 -17.32 4.62 9.07
CA THR A 87 -18.39 3.78 9.66
C THR A 87 -17.87 3.05 10.89
N LYS A 88 -18.72 2.90 11.90
CA LYS A 88 -18.47 2.11 13.09
C LYS A 88 -19.54 1.03 13.20
N HIS A 89 -19.13 -0.19 13.54
CA HIS A 89 -20.04 -1.25 13.91
C HIS A 89 -20.60 -0.94 15.31
N GLU A 90 -21.93 -0.84 15.41
CA GLU A 90 -22.61 -0.51 16.66
C GLU A 90 -22.55 -1.69 17.65
N ASP A 91 -22.66 -2.93 17.16
CA ASP A 91 -22.57 -4.16 17.94
C ASP A 91 -21.72 -5.23 17.24
N GLU A 92 -20.92 -5.99 17.98
CA GLU A 92 -20.14 -7.14 17.42
C GLU A 92 -21.04 -8.21 16.78
N ALA A 93 -22.33 -8.22 17.11
CA ALA A 93 -23.31 -9.19 16.61
C ALA A 93 -24.12 -8.68 15.41
N ASP A 94 -24.14 -7.38 15.15
CA ASP A 94 -24.98 -6.77 14.11
C ASP A 94 -24.08 -6.11 13.06
N GLU A 95 -24.10 -6.61 11.83
CA GLU A 95 -23.29 -6.12 10.69
C GLU A 95 -23.73 -4.73 10.19
N THR A 96 -24.51 -4.00 10.98
CA THR A 96 -25.02 -2.67 10.63
C THR A 96 -23.92 -1.62 10.83
N GLU A 97 -23.46 -1.05 9.73
CA GLU A 97 -22.51 0.07 9.70
C GLU A 97 -23.23 1.41 9.95
N VAL A 98 -22.89 2.09 11.05
CA VAL A 98 -23.44 3.42 11.36
C VAL A 98 -22.37 4.49 11.10
N PRO A 99 -22.71 5.62 10.43
CA PRO A 99 -21.77 6.72 10.25
C PRO A 99 -21.25 7.27 11.57
N VAL A 100 -19.95 7.50 11.68
CA VAL A 100 -19.33 8.08 12.87
C VAL A 100 -19.70 9.57 12.95
N VAL A 101 -20.54 9.92 13.92
CA VAL A 101 -20.82 11.32 14.25
C VAL A 101 -19.88 11.77 15.36
N TYR A 102 -19.01 12.72 15.05
CA TYR A 102 -18.11 13.31 16.05
C TYR A 102 -18.81 14.43 16.81
N ASP A 103 -18.85 14.34 18.13
CA ASP A 103 -19.23 15.45 19.01
C ASP A 103 -17.97 16.26 19.39
N ALA A 104 -17.90 17.49 18.89
CA ALA A 104 -16.78 18.39 19.13
C ALA A 104 -16.58 18.72 20.62
N LEU A 105 -17.68 18.87 21.37
CA LEU A 105 -17.61 19.17 22.81
C LEU A 105 -17.11 17.97 23.59
N GLN A 106 -17.53 16.77 23.20
CA GLN A 106 -17.04 15.54 23.80
C GLN A 106 -15.54 15.34 23.53
N LEU A 107 -15.09 15.51 22.28
CA LEU A 107 -13.67 15.42 21.93
C LEU A 107 -12.81 16.40 22.73
N TRP A 108 -13.28 17.64 22.87
CA TRP A 108 -12.62 18.68 23.64
C TRP A 108 -12.53 18.30 25.13
N SER A 109 -13.66 17.91 25.73
CA SER A 109 -13.75 17.50 27.14
C SER A 109 -12.85 16.30 27.43
N ASP A 110 -12.84 15.29 26.57
CA ASP A 110 -12.00 14.09 26.73
C ASP A 110 -10.50 14.44 26.67
N ALA A 111 -10.11 15.36 25.80
CA ALA A 111 -8.73 15.84 25.72
C ALA A 111 -8.31 16.68 26.94
N GLU A 112 -9.21 17.50 27.46
CA GLU A 112 -8.99 18.29 28.68
C GLU A 112 -8.89 17.38 29.92
N ASN A 113 -9.81 16.43 30.07
CA ASN A 113 -9.84 15.45 31.17
C ASN A 113 -8.57 14.57 31.20
N THR A 114 -7.95 14.35 30.04
CA THR A 114 -6.69 13.60 29.92
C THR A 114 -5.45 14.47 30.02
N GLY A 115 -5.58 15.80 30.09
CA GLY A 115 -4.47 16.75 30.11
C GLY A 115 -3.67 16.79 28.81
N LYS A 116 -4.24 16.34 27.69
CA LYS A 116 -3.57 16.22 26.38
C LYS A 116 -4.03 17.27 25.37
N ARG A 117 -4.88 18.22 25.76
CA ARG A 117 -5.47 19.21 24.85
C ARG A 117 -4.40 20.00 24.09
N GLU A 118 -3.40 20.55 24.78
CA GLU A 118 -2.33 21.33 24.14
C GLU A 118 -1.46 20.48 23.21
N GLU A 119 -1.09 19.27 23.62
CA GLU A 119 -0.31 18.33 22.79
C GLU A 119 -1.07 17.97 21.49
N LEU A 120 -2.38 17.72 21.60
CA LEU A 120 -3.23 17.42 20.45
C LEU A 120 -3.40 18.64 19.54
N ALA A 121 -3.58 19.84 20.10
CA ALA A 121 -3.65 21.08 19.32
C ALA A 121 -2.36 21.29 18.51
N ASP A 122 -1.19 21.16 19.13
CA ASP A 122 0.11 21.28 18.47
C ASP A 122 0.33 20.20 17.40
N LYS A 123 -0.11 18.97 17.69
CA LYS A 123 -0.04 17.86 16.73
C LYS A 123 -0.84 18.18 15.48
N TYR A 124 -2.10 18.58 15.63
CA TYR A 124 -2.97 18.86 14.48
C TYR A 124 -2.59 20.14 13.74
N GLU A 125 -2.00 21.13 14.43
CA GLU A 125 -1.38 22.28 13.76
C GLU A 125 -0.23 21.85 12.84
N LYS A 126 0.66 20.96 13.31
CA LYS A 126 1.76 20.43 12.48
C LYS A 126 1.24 19.61 11.30
N GLU A 127 0.23 18.77 11.52
CA GLU A 127 -0.41 18.01 10.44
C GLU A 127 -1.07 18.94 9.41
N ALA A 128 -1.80 19.98 9.84
CA ALA A 128 -2.40 20.97 8.95
C ALA A 128 -1.35 21.71 8.12
N LYS A 129 -0.21 22.12 8.73
CA LYS A 129 0.92 22.72 8.01
C LYS A 129 1.50 21.77 6.97
N TYR A 130 1.69 20.50 7.32
CA TYR A 130 2.20 19.48 6.40
C TYR A 130 1.28 19.29 5.20
N TYR A 131 -0.03 19.12 5.42
CA TYR A 131 -0.98 18.91 4.31
C TYR A 131 -1.15 20.16 3.45
N ARG A 132 -1.06 21.36 4.04
CA ARG A 132 -1.03 22.62 3.29
C ARG A 132 0.16 22.68 2.32
N HIS A 133 1.35 22.35 2.81
CA HIS A 133 2.55 22.30 1.97
C HIS A 133 2.46 21.22 0.89
N ARG A 134 1.95 20.02 1.22
CA ARG A 134 1.73 18.96 0.24
C ARG A 134 0.73 19.38 -0.84
N LEU A 135 -0.33 20.10 -0.47
CA LEU A 135 -1.31 20.62 -1.41
C LEU A 135 -0.68 21.63 -2.37
N ASP A 136 0.19 22.51 -1.87
CA ASP A 136 0.96 23.45 -2.71
C ASP A 136 1.81 22.72 -3.75
N ILE A 137 2.56 21.69 -3.34
CA ILE A 137 3.40 20.89 -4.25
C ILE A 137 2.55 20.25 -5.35
N LEU A 138 1.41 19.63 -4.99
CA LEU A 138 0.54 18.98 -5.96
C LEU A 138 -0.08 20.00 -6.93
N CYS A 139 -0.43 21.20 -6.46
CA CYS A 139 -0.91 22.28 -7.33
C CYS A 139 0.18 22.73 -8.31
N GLU A 140 1.42 22.84 -7.86
CA GLU A 140 2.57 23.17 -8.71
C GLU A 140 2.84 22.10 -9.77
N GLU A 141 2.76 20.81 -9.41
CA GLU A 141 2.89 19.70 -10.35
C GLU A 141 1.83 19.75 -11.46
N ILE A 142 0.56 20.02 -11.08
CA ILE A 142 -0.53 20.15 -12.05
C ILE A 142 -0.36 21.41 -12.91
N TYR A 143 0.12 22.51 -12.33
CA TYR A 143 0.37 23.75 -13.06
C TYR A 143 1.52 23.61 -14.07
N LYS A 144 2.60 22.90 -13.71
CA LYS A 144 3.75 22.65 -14.59
C LYS A 144 3.39 21.79 -15.80
N ASP A 145 2.51 20.80 -15.61
CA ASP A 145 2.00 19.97 -16.70
C ASP A 145 0.46 19.84 -16.62
N PRO A 146 -0.31 20.80 -17.16
CA PRO A 146 -1.77 20.76 -17.08
C PRO A 146 -2.39 19.75 -18.06
N GLY A 147 -1.64 19.28 -19.06
CA GLY A 147 -2.18 18.52 -20.18
C GLY A 147 -2.87 19.41 -21.23
N HIS A 148 -3.65 18.79 -22.13
CA HIS A 148 -4.19 19.46 -23.32
C HIS A 148 -5.67 19.85 -23.22
N SER A 149 -6.37 19.46 -22.14
CA SER A 149 -7.78 19.74 -21.98
C SER A 149 -8.17 19.91 -20.51
N GLU A 150 -9.23 20.66 -20.27
CA GLU A 150 -9.80 20.88 -18.93
C GLU A 150 -10.18 19.57 -18.25
N ALA A 151 -10.67 18.59 -19.00
CA ALA A 151 -10.98 17.26 -18.48
C ALA A 151 -9.73 16.54 -17.91
N VAL A 152 -8.56 16.73 -18.53
CA VAL A 152 -7.29 16.17 -18.04
C VAL A 152 -6.86 16.88 -16.74
N ILE A 153 -7.00 18.20 -16.66
CA ILE A 153 -6.71 18.98 -15.45
C ILE A 153 -7.62 18.52 -14.30
N ILE A 154 -8.93 18.42 -14.53
CA ILE A 154 -9.91 17.94 -13.54
C ILE A 154 -9.58 16.52 -13.09
N MET A 155 -9.15 15.64 -14.01
CA MET A 155 -8.72 14.29 -13.66
C MET A 155 -7.49 14.30 -12.77
N LYS A 156 -6.48 15.13 -13.05
CA LYS A 156 -5.30 15.30 -12.20
C LYS A 156 -5.66 15.89 -10.83
N CYS A 157 -6.63 16.81 -10.79
CA CYS A 157 -7.14 17.41 -9.54
C CYS A 157 -7.78 16.38 -8.59
N ARG A 158 -8.18 15.19 -9.07
CA ARG A 158 -8.65 14.11 -8.17
C ARG A 158 -7.63 13.68 -7.13
N ASN A 159 -6.33 13.86 -7.42
CA ASN A 159 -5.28 13.59 -6.44
C ASN A 159 -5.26 14.60 -5.28
N LEU A 160 -5.87 15.78 -5.47
CA LEU A 160 -5.98 16.81 -4.43
C LEU A 160 -7.03 16.44 -3.38
N GLU A 161 -8.08 15.69 -3.75
CA GLU A 161 -9.23 15.37 -2.89
C GLU A 161 -8.81 14.81 -1.53
N VAL A 162 -7.94 13.80 -1.51
CA VAL A 162 -7.46 13.18 -0.27
C VAL A 162 -6.64 14.16 0.57
N THR A 163 -5.84 15.02 -0.07
CA THR A 163 -5.00 15.99 0.64
C THR A 163 -5.85 17.10 1.26
N VAL A 164 -6.87 17.58 0.53
CA VAL A 164 -7.85 18.55 1.04
C VAL A 164 -8.65 17.94 2.19
N ASP A 165 -9.12 16.69 2.07
CA ASP A 165 -9.84 16.00 3.14
C ASP A 165 -9.02 15.91 4.44
N MET A 166 -7.74 15.55 4.33
CA MET A 166 -6.84 15.48 5.49
C MET A 166 -6.51 16.87 6.06
N LEU A 167 -6.38 17.90 5.21
CA LEU A 167 -6.16 19.28 5.63
C LEU A 167 -7.37 19.83 6.41
N GLU A 168 -8.59 19.64 5.90
CA GLU A 168 -9.82 20.06 6.57
C GLU A 168 -10.00 19.35 7.91
N ARG A 169 -9.75 18.03 7.95
CA ARG A 169 -9.77 17.25 9.19
C ARG A 169 -8.81 17.78 10.23
N ALA A 170 -7.55 18.01 9.85
CA ALA A 170 -6.54 18.52 10.78
C ALA A 170 -6.90 19.93 11.28
N THR A 171 -7.34 20.82 10.38
CA THR A 171 -7.74 22.20 10.72
C THR A 171 -8.95 22.22 11.65
N TRP A 172 -9.93 21.34 11.43
CA TRP A 172 -11.11 21.22 12.28
C TRP A 172 -10.75 20.71 13.68
N LEU A 173 -9.92 19.66 13.78
CA LEU A 173 -9.45 19.12 15.08
C LEU A 173 -8.60 20.13 15.84
N GLU A 174 -7.68 20.82 15.16
CA GLU A 174 -6.90 21.92 15.72
C GLU A 174 -7.84 23.00 16.31
N GLY A 175 -8.85 23.40 15.55
CA GLY A 175 -9.84 24.39 15.96
C GLY A 175 -10.61 23.98 17.22
N ILE A 176 -10.95 22.70 17.36
CA ILE A 176 -11.57 22.16 18.57
C ILE A 176 -10.62 22.31 19.75
N TYR A 177 -9.41 21.75 19.66
CA TYR A 177 -8.50 21.69 20.81
C TYR A 177 -7.93 23.06 21.23
N LYS A 178 -7.88 24.03 20.32
CA LYS A 178 -7.48 25.42 20.63
C LYS A 178 -8.55 26.23 21.36
N LEU A 179 -9.79 25.72 21.51
CA LEU A 179 -10.82 26.42 22.29
C LEU A 179 -10.36 26.60 23.74
N PRO A 180 -10.53 27.81 24.32
CA PRO A 180 -10.15 28.07 25.71
C PRO A 180 -11.00 27.23 26.67
N PRO A 181 -10.47 26.86 27.85
CA PRO A 181 -11.25 26.20 28.88
C PRO A 181 -12.46 27.04 29.24
N ASP A 182 -13.62 26.40 29.38
CA ASP A 182 -14.83 27.03 29.88
C ASP A 182 -14.59 27.46 31.34
N THR A 183 -14.08 28.68 31.54
CA THR A 183 -13.77 29.25 32.86
C THR A 183 -15.02 29.58 33.69
N ASN A 184 -16.20 29.08 33.33
CA ASN A 184 -17.48 29.59 33.80
C ASN A 184 -18.29 28.64 34.70
N SER A 185 -17.75 27.51 35.17
CA SER A 185 -18.58 26.59 35.97
C SER A 185 -18.59 26.88 37.47
N ASP A 186 -17.47 27.22 38.13
CA ASP A 186 -17.36 26.84 39.55
C ASP A 186 -16.97 27.93 40.58
N GLU A 187 -17.05 29.24 40.29
CA GLU A 187 -16.64 30.26 41.30
C GLU A 187 -17.64 31.37 41.70
N ASP A 188 -18.89 31.40 41.23
CA ASP A 188 -19.84 32.48 41.60
C ASP A 188 -21.18 32.02 42.21
N SER A 189 -21.22 30.86 42.89
CA SER A 189 -22.38 30.42 43.68
C SER A 189 -22.14 30.46 45.20
N GLN A 190 -21.35 31.41 45.69
CA GLN A 190 -21.48 31.86 47.08
C GLN A 190 -21.77 33.36 47.14
N GLU A 191 -23.04 33.64 47.40
CA GLU A 191 -23.53 34.79 48.17
C GLU A 191 -23.12 36.20 47.71
N GLU A 192 -24.02 36.89 47.00
CA GLU A 192 -24.49 38.19 47.50
C GLU A 192 -25.79 38.65 46.84
N THR A 193 -26.86 38.51 47.61
CA THR A 193 -28.00 39.43 47.56
C THR A 193 -27.53 40.88 47.57
N THR A 194 -27.73 41.64 46.49
CA THR A 194 -28.25 43.02 46.57
C THR A 194 -28.64 43.57 45.19
N LYS A 195 -29.60 44.49 45.24
CA LYS A 195 -30.46 44.94 44.14
C LYS A 195 -29.75 45.86 43.16
N GLY A 196 -30.04 45.63 41.87
CA GLY A 196 -30.34 46.66 40.87
C GLY A 196 -29.16 47.47 40.32
N THR A 197 -28.92 47.33 39.02
CA THR A 197 -28.81 48.44 38.06
C THR A 197 -28.69 47.83 36.65
N ASP A 198 -29.56 48.28 35.75
CA ASP A 198 -29.57 47.98 34.31
C ASP A 198 -28.27 48.41 33.62
N GLN A 199 -27.60 47.51 32.88
CA GLN A 199 -26.85 47.84 31.66
C GLN A 199 -26.47 46.59 30.83
N PRO A 200 -26.24 46.74 29.51
CA PRO A 200 -26.48 45.70 28.52
C PRO A 200 -25.31 44.73 28.36
N ARG A 201 -25.64 43.43 28.33
CA ARG A 201 -24.73 42.34 27.97
C ARG A 201 -24.41 42.39 26.46
N LEU A 202 -23.12 42.42 26.15
CA LEU A 202 -22.58 42.20 24.81
C LEU A 202 -22.65 40.70 24.47
N SER A 203 -23.41 40.37 23.44
CA SER A 203 -23.44 39.05 22.80
C SER A 203 -22.29 38.92 21.83
N VAL A 204 -21.23 38.19 22.19
CA VAL A 204 -20.16 37.77 21.28
C VAL A 204 -20.05 36.26 21.37
N LEU A 205 -20.71 35.57 20.42
CA LEU A 205 -20.40 34.24 19.88
C LEU A 205 -21.62 33.76 19.07
N GLN A 206 -21.83 34.38 17.91
CA GLN A 206 -22.70 33.87 16.85
C GLN A 206 -22.05 34.18 15.50
N THR A 207 -20.99 33.46 15.17
CA THR A 207 -20.50 33.36 13.80
C THR A 207 -19.87 32.00 13.63
N PHE A 208 -20.69 30.99 13.31
CA PHE A 208 -20.36 29.89 12.38
C PHE A 208 -21.65 29.07 12.18
N ASP A 209 -22.61 29.68 11.49
CA ASP A 209 -23.62 28.89 10.80
C ASP A 209 -24.20 29.70 9.63
N ARG A 210 -23.77 29.36 8.41
CA ARG A 210 -24.34 29.90 7.19
C ARG A 210 -24.54 28.79 6.18
N THR A 211 -25.45 27.87 6.49
CA THR A 211 -26.29 27.27 5.45
C THR A 211 -27.76 27.57 5.74
N ARG A 212 -28.34 28.44 4.90
CA ARG A 212 -29.76 28.74 4.84
C ARG A 212 -30.53 27.44 4.58
N ARG A 213 -31.35 27.00 5.54
CA ARG A 213 -32.48 26.10 5.29
C ARG A 213 -33.77 26.93 5.16
N PRO A 214 -34.64 26.69 4.16
CA PRO A 214 -35.94 27.36 4.08
C PRO A 214 -36.91 26.77 5.12
N ASN A 215 -37.63 27.67 5.80
CA ASN A 215 -38.70 27.39 6.74
C ASN A 215 -39.76 26.43 6.17
N LEU A 216 -40.01 25.32 6.88
CA LEU A 216 -41.26 24.57 6.84
C LEU A 216 -41.87 24.59 8.26
N PRO A 217 -43.18 24.83 8.41
CA PRO A 217 -43.83 24.90 9.71
C PRO A 217 -43.99 23.50 10.31
N SER A 218 -43.53 23.34 11.54
CA SER A 218 -43.66 22.13 12.36
C SER A 218 -45.11 21.93 12.81
N GLU A 219 -45.74 20.85 12.34
CA GLU A 219 -46.98 20.28 12.89
C GLU A 219 -46.61 19.39 14.09
N VAL A 220 -47.19 19.69 15.24
CA VAL A 220 -46.99 18.97 16.51
C VAL A 220 -47.91 17.74 16.51
N ILE A 221 -47.32 16.55 16.48
CA ILE A 221 -48.05 15.30 16.72
C ILE A 221 -47.63 14.76 18.09
N ASP A 222 -48.53 14.95 19.04
CA ASP A 222 -48.59 14.32 20.34
C ASP A 222 -49.12 12.88 20.18
N LEU A 223 -48.32 11.88 20.58
CA LEU A 223 -48.77 10.49 20.71
C LEU A 223 -48.31 9.94 22.04
N GLY A 224 -49.25 9.98 22.99
CA GLY A 224 -49.08 9.42 24.31
C GLY A 224 -48.80 7.92 24.33
N THR A 225 -47.91 7.54 25.25
CA THR A 225 -47.94 6.28 26.00
C THR A 225 -49.23 6.23 26.83
N PRO A 226 -49.88 5.07 27.02
CA PRO A 226 -49.30 4.03 27.87
C PRO A 226 -49.72 2.57 27.55
N SER A 227 -48.94 1.57 28.00
CA SER A 227 -49.43 0.54 28.95
C SER A 227 -48.44 -0.60 29.13
N ALA A 228 -48.21 -0.90 30.41
CA ALA A 228 -47.63 -2.12 30.90
C ALA A 228 -48.57 -3.31 30.68
N SER A 229 -48.01 -4.50 30.42
CA SER A 229 -48.66 -5.76 30.76
C SER A 229 -47.61 -6.83 31.01
N GLU A 230 -47.79 -7.49 32.14
CA GLU A 230 -46.96 -8.52 32.76
C GLU A 230 -47.08 -9.90 32.09
N CYS A 231 -46.19 -10.80 32.54
CA CYS A 231 -46.40 -12.25 32.75
C CYS A 231 -46.65 -13.15 31.52
N SER A 232 -45.69 -14.03 31.23
CA SER A 232 -45.74 -15.42 31.71
C SER A 232 -44.58 -16.27 31.18
N GLU A 233 -44.05 -17.09 32.10
CA GLU A 233 -43.21 -18.25 31.84
C GLU A 233 -44.03 -19.36 31.17
N SER A 234 -43.47 -20.07 30.20
CA SER A 234 -43.76 -21.50 30.04
C SER A 234 -42.68 -22.21 29.22
N GLU A 235 -41.96 -23.11 29.89
CA GLU A 235 -41.31 -24.29 29.30
C GLU A 235 -42.26 -25.05 28.36
N SER A 236 -41.78 -25.45 27.18
CA SER A 236 -41.94 -26.82 26.66
C SER A 236 -41.13 -27.07 25.37
N GLU A 237 -40.13 -27.95 25.46
CA GLU A 237 -39.67 -28.84 24.37
C GLU A 237 -40.52 -30.13 24.38
N PRO A 238 -40.39 -31.09 23.42
CA PRO A 238 -40.23 -31.06 21.95
C PRO A 238 -41.27 -32.07 21.33
N PRO A 239 -41.05 -32.82 20.22
CA PRO A 239 -40.34 -32.62 18.96
C PRO A 239 -41.29 -32.77 17.72
N GLY A 240 -40.92 -32.19 16.57
CA GLY A 240 -41.74 -32.24 15.34
C GLY A 240 -40.96 -32.59 14.08
N ASN A 241 -41.04 -33.87 13.68
CA ASN A 241 -40.64 -34.41 12.38
C ASN A 241 -41.35 -33.71 11.20
N ILE A 242 -40.62 -33.23 10.19
CA ILE A 242 -41.12 -33.11 8.80
C ILE A 242 -39.94 -33.26 7.79
N PRO A 243 -40.17 -33.47 6.47
CA PRO A 243 -39.92 -34.75 5.82
C PRO A 243 -38.88 -34.67 4.70
N ALA A 244 -38.44 -35.85 4.26
CA ALA A 244 -37.68 -36.04 3.04
C ALA A 244 -38.44 -35.50 1.80
N THR A 245 -37.75 -34.70 0.98
CA THR A 245 -38.07 -34.53 -0.44
C THR A 245 -36.82 -34.77 -1.30
N PRO A 246 -36.93 -35.54 -2.39
CA PRO A 246 -35.83 -35.78 -3.32
C PRO A 246 -35.90 -34.78 -4.47
N SER A 247 -34.76 -34.27 -4.92
CA SER A 247 -34.61 -33.75 -6.29
C SER A 247 -33.15 -33.78 -6.74
N THR A 248 -32.87 -34.85 -7.46
CA THR A 248 -31.84 -34.99 -8.47
C THR A 248 -31.85 -33.81 -9.45
N ILE A 249 -30.78 -33.01 -9.52
CA ILE A 249 -30.36 -32.37 -10.78
C ILE A 249 -28.86 -32.55 -10.96
N LEU A 250 -28.55 -33.18 -12.10
CA LEU A 250 -27.26 -33.58 -12.61
C LEU A 250 -26.30 -32.40 -12.77
N SER A 251 -25.07 -32.55 -12.27
CA SER A 251 -23.92 -31.74 -12.69
C SER A 251 -22.96 -32.57 -13.54
N PRO A 252 -22.46 -32.04 -14.66
CA PRO A 252 -21.74 -32.81 -15.67
C PRO A 252 -20.30 -33.11 -15.24
N LYS A 253 -19.95 -34.40 -15.28
CA LYS A 253 -18.57 -34.91 -15.20
C LYS A 253 -17.73 -34.27 -16.30
N LYS A 254 -16.74 -33.46 -15.92
CA LYS A 254 -15.63 -33.09 -16.80
C LYS A 254 -14.79 -34.33 -17.15
N PRO A 255 -14.37 -34.50 -18.41
CA PRO A 255 -13.58 -35.64 -18.83
C PRO A 255 -12.15 -35.53 -18.31
N ARG A 256 -11.73 -36.55 -17.56
CA ARG A 256 -10.34 -36.81 -17.19
C ARG A 256 -9.60 -37.22 -18.46
N VAL A 257 -8.83 -36.31 -19.04
CA VAL A 257 -7.89 -36.61 -20.13
C VAL A 257 -6.75 -37.43 -19.52
N VAL A 258 -6.83 -38.74 -19.73
CA VAL A 258 -5.72 -39.67 -19.50
C VAL A 258 -4.78 -39.51 -20.69
N ILE A 259 -3.64 -38.85 -20.48
CA ILE A 259 -2.54 -38.87 -21.44
C ILE A 259 -1.85 -40.22 -21.29
N GLU A 260 -2.28 -41.14 -22.15
CA GLU A 260 -1.67 -42.44 -22.36
C GLU A 260 -0.30 -42.23 -23.00
N SER A 261 0.75 -42.41 -22.21
CA SER A 261 2.14 -42.32 -22.67
C SER A 261 2.49 -43.60 -23.42
N ARG A 262 2.51 -43.53 -24.75
CA ARG A 262 3.07 -44.55 -25.65
C ARG A 262 4.52 -44.87 -25.25
N PRO A 263 4.88 -46.13 -24.98
CA PRO A 263 6.28 -46.54 -25.02
C PRO A 263 6.69 -46.77 -26.48
N LEU A 264 7.56 -45.91 -27.00
CA LEU A 264 8.27 -46.17 -28.26
C LEU A 264 9.33 -47.24 -27.98
N SER A 265 9.07 -48.40 -28.57
CA SER A 265 10.04 -49.44 -28.86
C SER A 265 11.25 -48.86 -29.57
N SER A 266 12.44 -49.18 -29.08
CA SER A 266 13.68 -49.15 -29.85
C SER A 266 14.53 -50.33 -29.39
N ASP A 267 14.60 -51.33 -30.27
CA ASP A 267 15.52 -52.46 -30.22
C ASP A 267 16.98 -51.99 -30.09
N PRO A 268 17.75 -52.56 -29.15
CA PRO A 268 19.17 -52.70 -29.32
C PRO A 268 19.51 -54.09 -29.86
N VAL A 269 20.17 -54.07 -31.01
CA VAL A 269 20.83 -55.17 -31.70
C VAL A 269 21.64 -56.03 -30.73
N VAL A 270 21.37 -57.34 -30.79
CA VAL A 270 22.15 -58.40 -30.16
C VAL A 270 23.56 -58.39 -30.75
N PHE A 271 24.55 -58.05 -29.94
CA PHE A 271 25.93 -58.46 -30.16
C PHE A 271 26.32 -59.48 -29.09
N ASP A 272 26.55 -60.69 -29.58
CA ASP A 272 27.04 -61.86 -28.88
C ASP A 272 28.52 -61.65 -28.54
N THR A 273 28.90 -61.55 -27.26
CA THR A 273 30.32 -61.63 -26.85
C THR A 273 30.48 -62.12 -25.41
N ILE A 274 30.76 -63.42 -25.30
CA ILE A 274 31.72 -64.09 -24.40
C ILE A 274 31.67 -63.70 -22.91
N GLU A 275 31.09 -64.61 -22.13
CA GLU A 275 31.20 -64.78 -20.69
C GLU A 275 32.66 -65.02 -20.24
N PRO A 276 33.23 -64.18 -19.34
CA PRO A 276 34.38 -64.54 -18.52
C PRO A 276 33.97 -64.88 -17.09
N PRO A 277 34.70 -65.79 -16.42
CA PRO A 277 34.31 -66.37 -15.15
C PRO A 277 34.41 -65.37 -14.00
N ALA A 278 33.48 -65.51 -13.07
CA ALA A 278 33.36 -64.76 -11.83
C ALA A 278 34.70 -64.61 -11.07
N PRO A 279 35.05 -63.37 -10.66
CA PRO A 279 35.86 -63.12 -9.49
C PRO A 279 34.99 -62.67 -8.31
N ALA A 280 35.50 -62.99 -7.13
CA ALA A 280 34.84 -62.94 -5.85
C ALA A 280 34.19 -61.59 -5.49
N VAL A 281 33.13 -61.72 -4.70
CA VAL A 281 32.44 -60.70 -3.91
C VAL A 281 33.45 -59.87 -3.11
N VAL A 282 33.91 -58.77 -3.68
CA VAL A 282 34.46 -57.66 -2.92
C VAL A 282 33.30 -56.71 -2.70
N ALA A 283 32.89 -56.55 -1.45
CA ALA A 283 31.86 -55.60 -1.04
C ALA A 283 32.24 -54.21 -1.59
N ALA A 284 31.64 -53.84 -2.71
CA ALA A 284 31.67 -52.50 -3.24
C ALA A 284 30.94 -51.63 -2.21
N SER A 285 31.73 -51.06 -1.30
CA SER A 285 31.30 -49.91 -0.54
C SER A 285 30.94 -48.86 -1.58
N ASN A 286 29.63 -48.70 -1.83
CA ASN A 286 29.11 -47.62 -2.65
C ASN A 286 29.88 -46.37 -2.25
N PRO A 287 30.66 -45.74 -3.15
CA PRO A 287 31.29 -44.48 -2.83
C PRO A 287 30.13 -43.59 -2.42
N ARG A 288 30.06 -43.27 -1.13
CA ARG A 288 29.17 -42.23 -0.64
C ARG A 288 29.63 -41.02 -1.41
N ILE A 289 28.95 -40.72 -2.51
CA ILE A 289 29.14 -39.50 -3.27
C ILE A 289 28.94 -38.43 -2.23
N ALA A 290 30.05 -37.93 -1.69
CA ALA A 290 30.08 -36.77 -0.86
C ALA A 290 29.47 -35.71 -1.77
N ARG A 291 28.17 -35.44 -1.58
CA ARG A 291 27.49 -34.36 -2.27
C ARG A 291 28.25 -33.14 -1.80
N PHE A 292 29.22 -32.70 -2.60
CA PHE A 292 29.92 -31.46 -2.39
C PHE A 292 28.86 -30.38 -2.41
N ARG A 293 28.36 -30.02 -1.22
CA ARG A 293 27.52 -28.86 -1.03
C ARG A 293 28.48 -27.71 -1.28
N ALA A 294 28.43 -27.14 -2.48
CA ALA A 294 29.12 -25.90 -2.76
C ALA A 294 28.70 -24.90 -1.66
N PRO A 295 29.65 -24.21 -1.01
CA PRO A 295 29.31 -23.18 -0.04
C PRO A 295 28.34 -22.21 -0.71
N LEU A 296 27.16 -22.08 -0.14
CA LEU A 296 26.23 -21.04 -0.54
C LEU A 296 26.85 -19.73 0.01
N GLY A 297 27.36 -18.85 -0.84
CA GLY A 297 28.13 -17.66 -0.43
C GLY A 297 27.38 -16.73 0.53
N ASP A 298 28.11 -15.92 1.30
CA ASP A 298 27.62 -15.30 2.54
C ASP A 298 26.58 -14.17 2.37
N ALA A 299 26.38 -13.64 1.15
CA ALA A 299 25.48 -12.50 0.89
C ALA A 299 24.37 -12.83 -0.13
N PRO A 300 23.22 -13.38 0.29
CA PRO A 300 22.13 -13.76 -0.62
C PRO A 300 21.43 -12.57 -1.30
N GLU A 301 21.49 -11.38 -0.71
CA GLU A 301 21.02 -10.11 -1.31
C GLU A 301 21.79 -9.68 -2.56
N HIS A 302 23.03 -10.16 -2.73
CA HIS A 302 23.89 -9.81 -3.86
C HIS A 302 24.13 -10.98 -4.81
N ALA A 303 23.49 -12.12 -4.57
CA ALA A 303 23.64 -13.29 -5.40
C ALA A 303 23.21 -12.98 -6.85
N SER A 304 24.03 -13.42 -7.81
CA SER A 304 23.67 -13.41 -9.23
C SER A 304 22.47 -14.31 -9.52
N ILE A 305 21.73 -14.01 -10.60
CA ILE A 305 20.59 -14.84 -11.05
C ILE A 305 21.02 -16.30 -11.26
N ALA A 306 22.21 -16.51 -11.83
CA ALA A 306 22.81 -17.83 -12.00
C ALA A 306 22.98 -18.57 -10.65
N SER A 307 23.44 -17.88 -9.61
CA SER A 307 23.58 -18.44 -8.26
C SER A 307 22.23 -18.83 -7.67
N VAL A 308 21.23 -17.95 -7.76
CA VAL A 308 19.86 -18.21 -7.27
C VAL A 308 19.23 -19.41 -7.99
N SER A 309 19.48 -19.55 -9.30
CA SER A 309 18.98 -20.66 -10.12
C SER A 309 19.49 -22.04 -9.67
N CYS A 310 20.63 -22.09 -8.96
CA CYS A 310 21.23 -23.32 -8.47
C CYS A 310 20.69 -23.77 -7.11
N TRP A 311 20.01 -22.88 -6.36
CA TRP A 311 19.47 -23.22 -5.04
C TRP A 311 18.28 -24.16 -5.16
N ARG A 312 18.21 -25.15 -4.27
CA ARG A 312 17.14 -26.15 -4.26
C ARG A 312 16.26 -25.97 -3.03
N TRP A 313 14.94 -25.97 -3.22
CA TRP A 313 13.96 -25.84 -2.13
C TRP A 313 14.24 -26.77 -0.95
N ALA A 314 14.50 -28.07 -1.19
CA ALA A 314 14.81 -29.02 -0.13
C ALA A 314 16.04 -28.63 0.73
N GLN A 315 17.03 -27.96 0.14
CA GLN A 315 18.20 -27.47 0.88
C GLN A 315 17.86 -26.19 1.66
N LEU A 316 17.04 -25.31 1.10
CA LEU A 316 16.60 -24.08 1.76
C LEU A 316 15.70 -24.37 2.95
N GLU A 317 14.80 -25.35 2.82
CA GLU A 317 13.97 -25.88 3.91
C GLU A 317 14.84 -26.51 5.02
N GLU A 318 15.85 -27.32 4.65
CA GLU A 318 16.78 -27.95 5.61
C GLU A 318 17.62 -26.90 6.36
N THR A 319 18.04 -25.84 5.69
CA THR A 319 18.91 -24.79 6.27
C THR A 319 18.14 -23.64 6.93
N GLN A 320 16.82 -23.56 6.73
CA GLN A 320 15.96 -22.47 7.22
C GLN A 320 16.48 -21.08 6.77
N ASP A 321 17.03 -21.00 5.56
CA ASP A 321 17.58 -19.77 5.01
C ASP A 321 16.48 -18.91 4.37
N ARG A 322 15.90 -18.03 5.18
CA ARG A 322 14.78 -17.15 4.81
C ARG A 322 15.07 -16.28 3.59
N LYS A 323 16.26 -15.66 3.54
CA LYS A 323 16.68 -14.76 2.48
C LYS A 323 16.79 -15.51 1.15
N ARG A 324 17.46 -16.67 1.14
CA ARG A 324 17.58 -17.50 -0.07
C ARG A 324 16.27 -18.12 -0.51
N ALA A 325 15.40 -18.52 0.43
CA ALA A 325 14.05 -19.00 0.13
C ALA A 325 13.24 -17.95 -0.65
N VAL A 326 13.25 -16.70 -0.20
CA VAL A 326 12.56 -15.61 -0.89
C VAL A 326 13.17 -15.29 -2.25
N SER A 327 14.49 -15.15 -2.33
CA SER A 327 15.15 -14.90 -3.62
C SER A 327 14.89 -16.04 -4.62
N ARG A 328 14.83 -17.29 -4.13
CA ARG A 328 14.46 -18.45 -4.95
C ARG A 328 13.01 -18.37 -5.42
N ALA A 329 12.08 -18.01 -4.55
CA ALA A 329 10.68 -17.78 -4.94
C ALA A 329 10.56 -16.67 -6.02
N ILE A 330 11.23 -15.53 -5.84
CA ILE A 330 11.23 -14.42 -6.83
C ILE A 330 11.79 -14.87 -8.19
N TYR A 331 12.83 -15.72 -8.18
CA TYR A 331 13.38 -16.30 -9.41
C TYR A 331 12.33 -17.13 -10.18
N GLU A 332 11.50 -17.91 -9.47
CA GLU A 332 10.48 -18.78 -10.06
C GLU A 332 9.20 -18.02 -10.49
N MET A 333 9.01 -16.77 -10.04
CA MET A 333 7.91 -15.91 -10.46
C MET A 333 8.00 -15.48 -11.94
N THR A 334 6.86 -15.12 -12.52
CA THR A 334 6.81 -14.53 -13.86
C THR A 334 7.37 -13.11 -13.87
N SER A 335 7.77 -12.61 -15.04
CA SER A 335 8.19 -11.20 -15.20
C SER A 335 7.08 -10.23 -14.79
N THR A 336 5.83 -10.55 -15.13
CA THR A 336 4.65 -9.78 -14.76
C THR A 336 4.48 -9.69 -13.25
N ASP A 337 4.59 -10.80 -12.52
CA ASP A 337 4.40 -10.79 -11.07
C ASP A 337 5.52 -10.02 -10.35
N ARG A 338 6.77 -10.14 -10.84
CA ARG A 338 7.89 -9.34 -10.33
C ARG A 338 7.63 -7.84 -10.51
N GLU A 339 7.11 -7.43 -11.66
CA GLU A 339 6.77 -6.02 -11.90
C GLU A 339 5.59 -5.54 -11.05
N VAL A 340 4.55 -6.37 -10.89
CA VAL A 340 3.44 -6.09 -9.97
C VAL A 340 3.95 -5.84 -8.55
N MET A 341 4.92 -6.63 -8.09
CA MET A 341 5.54 -6.43 -6.79
C MET A 341 6.30 -5.12 -6.68
N ARG A 342 7.16 -4.79 -7.67
CA ARG A 342 7.90 -3.52 -7.70
C ARG A 342 6.94 -2.33 -7.65
N GLN A 343 5.93 -2.32 -8.52
CA GLN A 343 4.95 -1.25 -8.57
C GLN A 343 4.14 -1.14 -7.29
N ARG A 344 3.82 -2.27 -6.64
CA ARG A 344 3.09 -2.23 -5.37
C ARG A 344 3.95 -1.60 -4.28
N LEU A 345 5.22 -2.01 -4.14
CA LEU A 345 6.12 -1.42 -3.15
C LEU A 345 6.30 0.09 -3.35
N GLN A 346 6.43 0.54 -4.61
CA GLN A 346 6.57 1.95 -4.96
C GLN A 346 5.27 2.75 -4.74
N LYS A 347 4.14 2.28 -5.29
CA LYS A 347 2.88 3.05 -5.34
C LYS A 347 2.08 2.97 -4.04
N VAL A 348 1.96 1.77 -3.46
CA VAL A 348 1.21 1.55 -2.21
C VAL A 348 2.07 1.94 -1.00
N GLY A 349 3.39 1.80 -1.14
CA GLY A 349 4.34 2.13 -0.10
C GLY A 349 4.50 1.01 0.92
N ARG A 350 5.73 0.86 1.42
CA ARG A 350 6.12 -0.19 2.37
C ARG A 350 5.24 -0.26 3.63
N LYS A 351 4.84 0.88 4.17
CA LYS A 351 3.99 0.95 5.39
C LYS A 351 2.64 0.26 5.20
N HIS A 352 2.02 0.42 4.03
CA HIS A 352 0.72 -0.19 3.74
C HIS A 352 0.87 -1.69 3.45
N VAL A 353 1.88 -2.08 2.67
CA VAL A 353 2.18 -3.50 2.42
C VAL A 353 2.42 -4.27 3.72
N ILE A 354 3.14 -3.68 4.67
CA ILE A 354 3.36 -4.26 6.01
C ILE A 354 2.04 -4.50 6.76
N ARG A 355 1.04 -3.62 6.61
CA ARG A 355 -0.29 -3.77 7.23
C ARG A 355 -1.16 -4.80 6.52
N GLU A 356 -1.00 -4.93 5.21
CA GLU A 356 -1.76 -5.88 4.38
C GLU A 356 -1.37 -7.33 4.67
N ILE A 357 -0.09 -7.61 4.95
CA ILE A 357 0.41 -8.97 5.19
C ILE A 357 -0.35 -9.68 6.34
N PRO A 358 -0.41 -9.14 7.59
CA PRO A 358 -1.16 -9.78 8.67
C PRO A 358 -2.65 -9.93 8.35
N ALA A 359 -3.27 -8.92 7.75
CA ALA A 359 -4.69 -8.95 7.41
C ALA A 359 -4.99 -10.05 6.37
N CYS A 360 -4.11 -10.23 5.38
CA CYS A 360 -4.22 -11.29 4.40
C CYS A 360 -3.95 -12.67 4.99
N ILE A 361 -3.02 -12.81 5.94
CA ILE A 361 -2.78 -14.08 6.66
C ILE A 361 -4.02 -14.48 7.46
N ASP A 362 -4.61 -13.54 8.20
CA ASP A 362 -5.85 -13.78 8.95
C ASP A 362 -7.01 -14.19 8.02
N MET A 363 -7.12 -13.56 6.84
CA MET A 363 -8.08 -13.95 5.81
C MET A 363 -7.83 -15.38 5.30
N LEU A 364 -6.57 -15.75 5.03
CA LEU A 364 -6.21 -17.09 4.57
C LEU A 364 -6.46 -18.16 5.64
N ALA A 365 -6.18 -17.86 6.91
CA ALA A 365 -6.44 -18.76 8.04
C ALA A 365 -7.94 -19.08 8.19
N ARG A 366 -8.80 -18.07 8.00
CA ARG A 366 -10.27 -18.24 8.02
C ARG A 366 -10.84 -18.93 6.77
N GLY A 367 -10.05 -19.05 5.70
CA GLY A 367 -10.51 -19.54 4.40
C GLY A 367 -11.41 -18.54 3.66
N ASP A 368 -11.32 -17.26 4.00
CA ASP A 368 -12.09 -16.19 3.37
C ASP A 368 -11.58 -15.88 1.96
N LYS A 369 -12.47 -15.39 1.09
CA LYS A 369 -12.15 -15.00 -0.30
C LYS A 369 -12.01 -13.50 -0.51
N ARG A 370 -12.20 -12.71 0.56
CA ARG A 370 -12.25 -11.24 0.49
C ARG A 370 -11.52 -10.67 1.69
N LEU A 371 -10.78 -9.60 1.45
CA LEU A 371 -10.09 -8.83 2.48
C LEU A 371 -10.87 -7.53 2.70
N PRO A 372 -11.36 -7.24 3.93
CA PRO A 372 -12.14 -6.04 4.20
C PRO A 372 -11.39 -4.76 3.81
N GLY A 373 -12.10 -3.80 3.18
CA GLY A 373 -11.53 -2.52 2.74
C GLY A 373 -10.60 -2.59 1.53
N ILE A 374 -10.37 -3.77 0.95
CA ILE A 374 -9.51 -3.94 -0.23
C ILE A 374 -10.33 -4.24 -1.48
N LEU A 375 -9.99 -3.54 -2.57
CA LEU A 375 -10.63 -3.76 -3.87
C LEU A 375 -10.32 -5.18 -4.39
N PRO A 376 -11.30 -5.88 -5.00
CA PRO A 376 -11.10 -7.23 -5.54
C PRO A 376 -9.95 -7.35 -6.55
N GLN A 377 -9.63 -6.28 -7.28
CA GLN A 377 -8.52 -6.23 -8.25
C GLN A 377 -7.13 -6.20 -7.60
N ASP A 378 -7.04 -5.75 -6.34
CA ASP A 378 -5.78 -5.65 -5.61
C ASP A 378 -5.51 -6.87 -4.75
N LEU A 379 -6.57 -7.62 -4.39
CA LEU A 379 -6.45 -8.83 -3.59
C LEU A 379 -5.46 -9.86 -4.17
N PRO A 380 -5.45 -10.21 -5.48
CA PRO A 380 -4.45 -11.14 -6.01
C PRO A 380 -3.01 -10.66 -5.81
N LYS A 381 -2.77 -9.34 -5.90
CA LYS A 381 -1.45 -8.73 -5.71
C LYS A 381 -0.99 -8.86 -4.25
N ILE A 382 -1.92 -8.63 -3.32
CA ILE A 382 -1.68 -8.81 -1.87
C ILE A 382 -1.41 -10.27 -1.55
N VAL A 383 -2.18 -11.20 -2.13
CA VAL A 383 -2.01 -12.64 -1.90
C VAL A 383 -0.64 -13.11 -2.40
N ILE A 384 -0.18 -12.67 -3.58
CA ILE A 384 1.16 -13.00 -4.08
C ILE A 384 2.24 -12.48 -3.12
N PHE A 385 2.12 -11.22 -2.67
CA PHE A 385 3.08 -10.63 -1.74
C PHE A 385 3.10 -11.37 -0.38
N THR A 386 1.92 -11.77 0.09
CA THR A 386 1.74 -12.52 1.34
C THR A 386 2.30 -13.93 1.22
N ARG A 387 2.10 -14.62 0.09
CA ARG A 387 2.72 -15.93 -0.18
C ARG A 387 4.24 -15.85 -0.19
N LEU A 388 4.80 -14.77 -0.70
CA LEU A 388 6.25 -14.57 -0.63
C LEU A 388 6.73 -14.32 0.81
N PHE A 389 5.94 -13.62 1.63
CA PHE A 389 6.20 -13.51 3.07
C PHE A 389 6.09 -14.88 3.78
N LEU A 390 5.19 -15.77 3.36
CA LEU A 390 5.15 -17.14 3.87
C LEU A 390 6.42 -17.91 3.50
N CYS A 391 6.96 -17.73 2.29
CA CYS A 391 8.26 -18.30 1.90
C CYS A 391 9.40 -17.78 2.80
N TRP A 392 9.37 -16.51 3.18
CA TRP A 392 10.32 -15.93 4.15
C TRP A 392 10.18 -16.54 5.53
N TRP A 393 8.95 -16.67 6.04
CA TRP A 393 8.70 -17.08 7.41
C TRP A 393 8.92 -18.58 7.63
N LEU A 394 8.37 -19.39 6.72
CA LEU A 394 8.34 -20.86 6.82
C LEU A 394 9.46 -21.55 6.00
N CYS A 395 10.26 -20.79 5.25
CA CYS A 395 11.38 -21.28 4.44
C CYS A 395 11.03 -22.34 3.38
N GLY A 396 9.80 -22.35 2.86
CA GLY A 396 9.33 -23.31 1.85
C GLY A 396 8.70 -22.63 0.62
N ASP A 397 8.34 -23.43 -0.40
CA ASP A 397 7.70 -22.95 -1.63
C ASP A 397 6.19 -22.72 -1.45
N PHE A 398 5.83 -21.62 -0.78
CA PHE A 398 4.43 -21.22 -0.58
C PHE A 398 3.85 -20.41 -1.75
N LEU A 399 4.58 -20.25 -2.85
CA LEU A 399 4.00 -19.74 -4.09
C LEU A 399 3.13 -20.82 -4.75
N HIS A 400 3.60 -22.07 -4.76
CA HIS A 400 2.89 -23.19 -5.37
C HIS A 400 2.16 -24.10 -4.38
N ARG A 401 2.52 -24.04 -3.09
CA ARG A 401 1.89 -24.79 -2.00
C ARG A 401 1.07 -23.86 -1.10
N ASP A 402 -0.07 -24.35 -0.62
CA ASP A 402 -0.84 -23.67 0.41
C ASP A 402 -0.28 -23.99 1.81
N ALA A 403 -0.22 -22.96 2.68
CA ALA A 403 0.10 -23.15 4.08
C ALA A 403 -1.03 -23.86 4.82
N SER A 404 -0.67 -24.70 5.78
CA SER A 404 -1.66 -25.31 6.67
C SER A 404 -2.30 -24.26 7.57
N VAL A 405 -3.52 -24.52 8.02
CA VAL A 405 -4.23 -23.62 8.94
C VAL A 405 -3.44 -23.43 10.24
N GLU A 406 -2.81 -24.50 10.75
CA GLU A 406 -1.97 -24.48 11.95
C GLU A 406 -0.77 -23.53 11.80
N GLU A 407 -0.05 -23.59 10.67
CA GLU A 407 1.06 -22.68 10.36
C GLU A 407 0.59 -21.21 10.26
N LEU A 408 -0.58 -20.97 9.67
CA LEU A 408 -1.15 -19.62 9.54
C LEU A 408 -1.59 -19.06 10.89
N GLU A 409 -2.22 -19.86 11.75
CA GLU A 409 -2.63 -19.46 13.12
C GLU A 409 -1.41 -19.17 14.00
N GLU A 410 -0.38 -20.01 13.94
CA GLU A 410 0.89 -19.76 14.64
C GLU A 410 1.51 -18.44 14.16
N LEU A 411 1.54 -18.21 12.85
CA LEU A 411 2.05 -16.97 12.27
C LEU A 411 1.23 -15.74 12.70
N THR A 412 -0.09 -15.80 12.65
CA THR A 412 -0.98 -14.72 13.13
C THR A 412 -0.67 -14.35 14.58
N ASN A 413 -0.50 -15.35 15.45
CA ASN A 413 -0.17 -15.12 16.87
C ASN A 413 1.19 -14.44 17.04
N ASN A 414 2.19 -14.81 16.24
CA ASN A 414 3.50 -14.17 16.25
C ASN A 414 3.46 -12.73 15.72
N LEU A 415 2.67 -12.45 14.68
CA LEU A 415 2.54 -11.10 14.12
C LEU A 415 1.80 -10.13 15.06
N ARG A 416 0.81 -10.62 15.82
CA ARG A 416 0.12 -9.82 16.85
C ARG A 416 1.05 -9.31 17.95
N GLN A 417 2.14 -10.01 18.21
CA GLN A 417 3.17 -9.60 19.17
C GLN A 417 4.12 -8.51 18.61
N ARG A 418 3.76 -7.86 17.50
CA ARG A 418 4.53 -6.79 16.83
C ARG A 418 5.94 -7.23 16.42
N SER A 419 6.05 -8.42 15.82
CA SER A 419 7.30 -8.87 15.22
C SER A 419 7.81 -7.85 14.18
N PRO A 420 9.11 -7.50 14.17
CA PRO A 420 9.70 -6.61 13.17
C PRO A 420 9.83 -7.26 11.78
N ASP A 421 9.58 -8.57 11.67
CA ASP A 421 9.85 -9.37 10.48
C ASP A 421 9.18 -8.88 9.19
N PRO A 422 7.92 -8.39 9.16
CA PRO A 422 7.34 -7.83 7.95
C PRO A 422 8.12 -6.63 7.41
N SER A 423 8.67 -5.80 8.29
CA SER A 423 9.49 -4.66 7.88
C SER A 423 10.80 -5.14 7.28
N THR A 424 11.53 -6.03 7.97
CA THR A 424 12.79 -6.60 7.48
C THR A 424 12.60 -7.30 6.13
N PHE A 425 11.54 -8.09 6.01
CA PHE A 425 11.16 -8.74 4.76
C PHE A 425 10.95 -7.73 3.64
N CYS A 426 10.12 -6.69 3.85
CA CYS A 426 9.86 -5.71 2.79
C CYS A 426 11.14 -4.97 2.35
N GLY A 427 12.05 -4.65 3.28
CA GLY A 427 13.34 -4.05 2.93
C GLY A 427 14.23 -4.98 2.12
N TYR A 428 14.22 -6.28 2.44
CA TYR A 428 14.94 -7.29 1.68
C TYR A 428 14.37 -7.45 0.26
N ILE A 429 13.05 -7.53 0.12
CA ILE A 429 12.38 -7.61 -1.20
C ILE A 429 12.77 -6.42 -2.07
N ASP A 430 12.68 -5.22 -1.51
CA ASP A 430 13.00 -3.98 -2.22
C ASP A 430 14.46 -3.99 -2.72
N THR A 431 15.39 -4.40 -1.86
CA THR A 431 16.81 -4.57 -2.22
C THR A 431 17.00 -5.60 -3.34
N VAL A 432 16.38 -6.77 -3.23
CA VAL A 432 16.57 -7.88 -4.18
C VAL A 432 15.91 -7.60 -5.53
N LEU A 433 14.76 -6.90 -5.55
CA LEU A 433 14.09 -6.50 -6.78
C LEU A 433 14.81 -5.35 -7.51
N SER A 434 15.47 -4.46 -6.77
CA SER A 434 16.26 -3.35 -7.34
C SER A 434 17.67 -3.77 -7.77
N THR A 435 18.22 -4.84 -7.20
CA THR A 435 19.57 -5.34 -7.53
C THR A 435 19.51 -6.60 -8.38
N THR A 436 19.39 -7.78 -7.75
CA THR A 436 19.45 -9.12 -8.39
C THR A 436 18.39 -9.32 -9.47
N PHE A 437 17.17 -8.81 -9.27
CA PHE A 437 16.06 -8.96 -10.23
C PHE A 437 15.65 -7.63 -10.87
N SER A 438 16.60 -6.70 -10.99
CA SER A 438 16.40 -5.50 -11.79
C SER A 438 16.15 -5.85 -13.27
N PRO A 439 15.45 -4.99 -14.04
CA PRO A 439 15.28 -5.20 -15.47
C PRO A 439 16.61 -5.42 -16.21
N LYS A 440 17.65 -4.67 -15.84
CA LYS A 440 19.01 -4.78 -16.37
C LYS A 440 19.68 -6.11 -16.02
N ALA A 441 19.57 -6.57 -14.77
CA ALA A 441 20.10 -7.88 -14.39
C ALA A 441 19.38 -9.02 -15.12
N LEU A 442 18.07 -8.91 -15.32
CA LEU A 442 17.27 -9.90 -16.02
C LEU A 442 17.56 -9.98 -17.53
N SER A 443 18.00 -8.89 -18.17
CA SER A 443 18.43 -8.91 -19.58
C SER A 443 19.79 -9.60 -19.77
N GLU A 444 20.63 -9.64 -18.73
CA GLU A 444 21.98 -10.20 -18.79
C GLU A 444 22.25 -11.21 -17.67
N PRO A 445 21.52 -12.35 -17.63
CA PRO A 445 21.54 -13.27 -16.48
C PRO A 445 22.88 -14.00 -16.26
N ALA A 446 23.79 -13.94 -17.24
CA ALA A 446 25.12 -14.54 -17.17
C ALA A 446 26.17 -13.57 -16.59
N GLN A 447 25.89 -12.27 -16.50
CA GLN A 447 26.80 -11.35 -15.82
C GLN A 447 26.66 -11.50 -14.30
N PRO A 448 27.79 -11.46 -13.56
CA PRO A 448 27.74 -11.33 -12.11
C PRO A 448 26.95 -10.06 -11.75
N SER A 449 26.22 -10.10 -10.63
CA SER A 449 25.44 -8.93 -10.21
C SER A 449 26.37 -7.73 -10.10
N GLN A 450 25.91 -6.51 -10.38
CA GLN A 450 26.78 -5.33 -10.30
C GLN A 450 27.40 -5.13 -8.90
N ALA A 451 26.82 -5.76 -7.86
CA ALA A 451 27.37 -5.81 -6.51
C ALA A 451 28.55 -6.79 -6.34
N GLU A 452 28.70 -7.79 -7.20
CA GLU A 452 29.84 -8.73 -7.22
C GLU A 452 31.03 -8.23 -8.05
N ILE A 453 30.87 -7.14 -8.81
CA ILE A 453 31.96 -6.51 -9.54
C ILE A 453 32.81 -5.74 -8.53
N ILE A 454 33.80 -6.42 -7.95
CA ILE A 454 34.91 -5.74 -7.27
C ILE A 454 35.64 -4.99 -8.38
N GLU A 455 35.40 -3.68 -8.47
CA GLU A 455 36.15 -2.79 -9.34
C GLU A 455 37.58 -2.75 -8.81
N ILE A 456 38.39 -3.71 -9.26
CA ILE A 456 39.84 -3.66 -9.10
C ILE A 456 40.26 -2.53 -10.04
N SER A 457 40.17 -1.31 -9.52
CA SER A 457 40.82 -0.15 -10.12
C SER A 457 42.25 -0.60 -10.39
N ASP A 458 42.61 -0.61 -11.67
CA ASP A 458 43.94 -0.91 -12.14
C ASP A 458 44.82 0.26 -11.67
N ASP A 459 45.18 0.24 -10.39
CA ASP A 459 46.08 1.18 -9.71
C ASP A 459 47.53 0.89 -10.15
N ASN A 460 47.69 0.74 -11.46
CA ASN A 460 48.92 0.96 -12.19
C ASN A 460 49.17 2.47 -12.22
N GLU A 461 49.29 3.10 -11.05
CA GLU A 461 49.99 4.37 -10.95
C GLU A 461 51.45 4.07 -11.36
N PRO A 462 51.90 4.53 -12.54
CA PRO A 462 53.26 4.24 -12.97
C PRO A 462 54.21 4.84 -11.93
N PRO A 463 55.23 4.08 -11.47
CA PRO A 463 56.13 4.56 -10.42
C PRO A 463 56.71 5.90 -10.84
N ALA A 464 56.56 6.91 -9.96
CA ALA A 464 57.05 8.25 -10.19
C ALA A 464 58.52 8.20 -10.66
N PRO A 465 58.90 8.95 -11.70
CA PRO A 465 60.26 8.94 -12.20
C PRO A 465 61.21 9.38 -11.08
N ASP A 466 62.20 8.53 -10.77
CA ASP A 466 63.28 8.81 -9.83
C ASP A 466 63.94 10.15 -10.19
N SER A 467 63.62 11.19 -9.41
CA SER A 467 64.25 12.50 -9.48
C SER A 467 65.59 12.46 -8.75
N ASN A 468 66.54 11.68 -9.28
CA ASN A 468 67.92 11.69 -8.85
C ASN A 468 68.88 11.40 -10.02
N ARG A 469 69.12 12.42 -10.86
CA ARG A 469 70.47 12.83 -11.27
C ARG A 469 70.51 14.07 -12.16
#